data_AF-A0A2D4I5L3-F1
#
_entry.id   AF-A0A2D4I5L3-F1
#
_cell.length_a   1.000
_cell.length_b   1.000
_cell.length_c   1.000
_cell.angle_alpha   90.00
_cell.angle_beta   90.00
_cell.angle_gamma   90.00
#
_symmetry.space_group_name_H-M   'P 1'
#
loop_
_entity.id
_entity.type
_entity.pdbx_description
1 polymer ?
#
loop_
_entity_poly.entity_id
_entity_poly.type
_entity_poly.pdbx_seq_one_letter_code
_entity_poly.pdbx_strand_id
1 'polypeptide(L)'
;KIWLEFVHNQAALFQNGIKLVEGDKISVIEVANEVNNLKFQYQERLENNFLPLIIRNSISQLEEQGAINRADMMNHVKKFYSNCIDYLEEWTVHYNDIEHFHWVTLKQELNWNDVQKSFDHITQNFPYSNISENDLFDEVSLFKIYIDKDKVKSWASAKITIENKWLEIFHHFETNHVPYNNILKIVEYALSLPGTNAASEHVFSTVNKVWTSEKSQLSVDTLKAILCVKYNLTNSCEKFHDILNNDSNLLKKIHSNEKYAKE
;
A
#
# COMPACT_ATOMS: atom_id res chain seq x y z
N LYS A 1 -15.11 -31.63 -12.47
CA LYS A 1 -15.86 -31.11 -11.29
C LYS A 1 -14.92 -30.87 -10.10
N ILE A 2 -14.24 -31.88 -9.56
CA ILE A 2 -13.31 -31.73 -8.40
C ILE A 2 -12.26 -30.63 -8.63
N TRP A 3 -11.64 -30.59 -9.81
CA TRP A 3 -10.66 -29.54 -10.12
C TRP A 3 -11.25 -28.13 -10.05
N LEU A 4 -12.49 -27.94 -10.52
CA LEU A 4 -13.17 -26.64 -10.44
C LEU A 4 -13.48 -26.24 -9.00
N GLU A 5 -13.89 -27.19 -8.16
CA GLU A 5 -14.12 -26.94 -6.73
C GLU A 5 -12.80 -26.59 -6.01
N PHE A 6 -11.71 -27.26 -6.37
CA PHE A 6 -10.37 -26.93 -5.88
C PHE A 6 -9.98 -25.51 -6.27
N VAL A 7 -10.03 -25.18 -7.57
CA VAL A 7 -9.68 -23.85 -8.08
C VAL A 7 -10.59 -22.77 -7.49
N HIS A 8 -11.89 -23.03 -7.31
CA HIS A 8 -12.81 -22.09 -6.68
C HIS A 8 -12.40 -21.76 -5.24
N ASN A 9 -11.96 -22.76 -4.47
CA ASN A 9 -11.44 -22.52 -3.11
C ASN A 9 -10.16 -21.67 -3.14
N GLN A 10 -9.29 -21.88 -4.12
CA GLN A 10 -8.07 -21.08 -4.28
C GLN A 10 -8.37 -19.64 -4.74
N ALA A 11 -9.34 -19.46 -5.64
CA ALA A 11 -9.78 -18.14 -6.10
C ALA A 11 -10.31 -17.29 -4.94
N ALA A 12 -10.97 -17.89 -3.94
CA ALA A 12 -11.39 -17.17 -2.75
C ALA A 12 -10.23 -16.58 -1.93
N LEU A 13 -9.07 -17.26 -1.89
CA LEU A 13 -7.88 -16.75 -1.22
C LEU A 13 -7.30 -15.53 -1.94
N PHE A 14 -7.14 -15.62 -3.27
CA PHE A 14 -6.73 -14.49 -4.09
C PHE A 14 -7.71 -13.32 -3.95
N GLN A 15 -9.01 -13.57 -4.02
CA GLN A 15 -10.03 -12.53 -3.89
C GLN A 15 -9.95 -11.79 -2.55
N ASN A 16 -9.62 -12.49 -1.47
CA ASN A 16 -9.43 -11.85 -0.17
C ASN A 16 -8.18 -10.96 -0.15
N GLY A 17 -7.07 -11.40 -0.75
CA GLY A 17 -5.86 -10.58 -0.91
C GLY A 17 -6.13 -9.33 -1.76
N ILE A 18 -6.80 -9.51 -2.92
CA ILE A 18 -7.16 -8.41 -3.82
C ILE A 18 -8.00 -7.35 -3.09
N LYS A 19 -9.00 -7.75 -2.31
CA LYS A 19 -9.85 -6.81 -1.56
C LYS A 19 -9.07 -5.95 -0.57
N LEU A 20 -7.98 -6.46 -0.01
CA LEU A 20 -7.12 -5.70 0.90
C LEU A 20 -6.25 -4.73 0.09
N VAL A 21 -5.70 -5.17 -1.03
CA VAL A 21 -4.83 -4.37 -1.92
C VAL A 21 -5.58 -3.26 -2.66
N GLU A 22 -6.84 -3.48 -3.04
CA GLU A 22 -7.67 -2.49 -3.76
C GLU A 22 -8.26 -1.40 -2.85
N GLY A 23 -7.88 -1.36 -1.57
CA GLY A 23 -8.34 -0.32 -0.65
C GLY A 23 -7.85 1.08 -1.05
N ASP A 24 -8.73 2.09 -1.00
CA ASP A 24 -8.42 3.47 -1.39
C ASP A 24 -7.28 4.14 -0.60
N LYS A 25 -6.92 3.60 0.58
CA LYS A 25 -5.97 4.18 1.53
C LYS A 25 -4.82 3.24 1.91
N ILE A 26 -4.43 2.33 1.03
CA ILE A 26 -3.36 1.39 1.32
C ILE A 26 -1.98 1.92 0.91
N SER A 27 -1.00 1.80 1.80
CA SER A 27 0.40 2.11 1.50
C SER A 27 1.08 0.96 0.75
N VAL A 28 2.18 1.26 0.03
CA VAL A 28 2.97 0.22 -0.66
C VAL A 28 3.51 -0.86 0.28
N ILE A 29 3.81 -0.50 1.52
CA ILE A 29 4.30 -1.42 2.55
C ILE A 29 3.19 -2.39 2.96
N GLU A 30 1.95 -1.91 3.09
CA GLU A 30 0.81 -2.78 3.36
C GLU A 30 0.52 -3.71 2.19
N VAL A 31 0.59 -3.22 0.95
CA VAL A 31 0.44 -4.08 -0.24
C VAL A 31 1.51 -5.18 -0.27
N ALA A 32 2.79 -4.82 -0.08
CA ALA A 32 3.88 -5.79 -0.02
C ALA A 32 3.62 -6.88 1.05
N ASN A 33 3.08 -6.48 2.21
CA ASN A 33 2.75 -7.40 3.28
C ASN A 33 1.62 -8.36 2.93
N GLU A 34 0.57 -7.87 2.28
CA GLU A 34 -0.56 -8.73 1.88
C GLU A 34 -0.15 -9.72 0.79
N VAL A 35 0.69 -9.30 -0.16
CA VAL A 35 1.24 -10.19 -1.19
C VAL A 35 2.16 -11.24 -0.56
N ASN A 36 3.07 -10.84 0.35
CA ASN A 36 3.95 -11.77 1.05
C ASN A 36 3.18 -12.77 1.94
N ASN A 37 2.11 -12.32 2.60
CA ASN A 37 1.23 -13.20 3.39
C ASN A 37 0.52 -14.23 2.49
N LEU A 38 0.05 -13.81 1.31
CA LEU A 38 -0.56 -14.72 0.34
C LEU A 38 0.46 -15.73 -0.21
N LYS A 39 1.70 -15.30 -0.49
CA LYS A 39 2.80 -16.17 -0.91
C LYS A 39 3.11 -17.21 0.16
N PHE A 40 3.30 -16.78 1.41
CA PHE A 40 3.54 -17.67 2.56
C PHE A 40 2.42 -18.71 2.71
N GLN A 41 1.17 -18.27 2.57
CA GLN A 41 0.00 -19.13 2.58
C GLN A 41 0.04 -20.22 1.51
N TYR A 42 0.55 -19.95 0.31
CA TYR A 42 0.70 -20.96 -0.74
C TYR A 42 1.92 -21.87 -0.52
N GLN A 43 3.02 -21.34 0.02
CA GLN A 43 4.18 -22.14 0.43
C GLN A 43 3.79 -23.18 1.47
N GLU A 44 3.10 -22.78 2.54
CA GLU A 44 2.60 -23.69 3.57
C GLU A 44 1.70 -24.78 2.99
N ARG A 45 0.81 -24.43 2.06
CA ARG A 45 -0.09 -25.39 1.41
C ARG A 45 0.67 -26.39 0.53
N LEU A 46 1.72 -25.94 -0.17
CA LEU A 46 2.58 -26.78 -0.98
C LEU A 46 3.37 -27.77 -0.12
N GLU A 47 4.06 -27.27 0.90
CA GLU A 47 4.90 -28.07 1.81
C GLU A 47 4.08 -29.13 2.55
N ASN A 48 2.88 -28.77 3.00
CA ASN A 48 2.00 -29.68 3.73
C ASN A 48 1.08 -30.53 2.83
N ASN A 49 1.23 -30.46 1.50
CA ASN A 49 0.36 -31.17 0.54
C ASN A 49 -1.14 -30.92 0.82
N PHE A 50 -1.48 -29.67 1.16
CA PHE A 50 -2.80 -29.31 1.67
C PHE A 50 -3.89 -29.51 0.63
N LEU A 51 -4.98 -30.15 1.05
CA LEU A 51 -6.22 -30.29 0.30
C LEU A 51 -7.41 -29.99 1.20
N PRO A 52 -8.36 -29.15 0.76
CA PRO A 52 -9.62 -28.95 1.48
C PRO A 52 -10.35 -30.28 1.70
N LEU A 53 -11.03 -30.42 2.84
CA LEU A 53 -11.72 -31.67 3.22
C LEU A 53 -12.68 -32.18 2.13
N ILE A 54 -13.45 -31.28 1.53
CA ILE A 54 -14.41 -31.61 0.47
C ILE A 54 -13.68 -32.28 -0.71
N ILE A 55 -12.54 -31.72 -1.13
CA ILE A 55 -11.73 -32.24 -2.22
C ILE A 55 -11.12 -33.60 -1.86
N ARG A 56 -10.62 -33.76 -0.62
CA ARG A 56 -10.09 -35.06 -0.14
C ARG A 56 -11.15 -36.15 -0.21
N ASN A 57 -12.36 -35.87 0.28
CA ASN A 57 -13.46 -36.84 0.27
C ASN A 57 -13.85 -37.23 -1.16
N SER A 58 -13.96 -36.26 -2.07
CA SER A 58 -14.28 -36.54 -3.48
C SER A 58 -13.17 -37.31 -4.19
N ILE A 59 -11.89 -37.04 -3.89
CA ILE A 59 -10.77 -37.80 -4.45
C ILE A 59 -10.82 -39.26 -3.99
N SER A 60 -11.02 -39.52 -2.69
CA SER A 60 -11.11 -40.88 -2.16
C SER A 60 -12.24 -41.68 -2.80
N GLN A 61 -13.42 -41.08 -2.95
CA GLN A 61 -14.57 -41.74 -3.61
C GLN A 61 -14.29 -42.09 -5.08
N LEU A 62 -13.66 -41.20 -5.84
CA LEU A 62 -13.36 -41.45 -7.25
C LEU A 62 -12.20 -42.44 -7.44
N GLU A 63 -11.25 -42.47 -6.50
CA GLU A 63 -10.14 -43.44 -6.51
C GLU A 63 -10.67 -44.85 -6.22
N GLU A 64 -11.57 -45.02 -5.25
CA GLU A 64 -12.24 -46.30 -4.97
C GLU A 64 -13.03 -46.82 -6.18
N GLN A 65 -13.58 -45.91 -6.99
CA GLN A 65 -14.29 -46.21 -8.24
C GLN A 65 -13.35 -46.47 -9.43
N GLY A 66 -12.03 -46.34 -9.27
CA GLY A 66 -11.03 -46.49 -10.33
C GLY A 66 -11.09 -45.38 -11.39
N ALA A 67 -11.78 -44.28 -11.12
CA ALA A 67 -12.00 -43.20 -12.08
C ALA A 67 -10.83 -42.19 -12.15
N ILE A 68 -10.00 -42.12 -11.10
CA ILE A 68 -8.85 -41.22 -11.02
C ILE A 68 -7.64 -41.89 -10.36
N ASN A 69 -6.46 -41.33 -10.62
CA ASN A 69 -5.24 -41.61 -9.87
C ASN A 69 -4.94 -40.45 -8.91
N ARG A 70 -4.85 -40.74 -7.60
CA ARG A 70 -4.60 -39.72 -6.57
C ARG A 70 -3.22 -39.06 -6.68
N ALA A 71 -2.21 -39.81 -7.08
CA ALA A 71 -0.85 -39.28 -7.26
C ALA A 71 -0.83 -38.25 -8.41
N ASP A 72 -1.51 -38.55 -9.52
CA ASP A 72 -1.61 -37.63 -10.65
C ASP A 72 -2.37 -36.34 -10.29
N MET A 73 -3.46 -36.45 -9.52
CA MET A 73 -4.18 -35.27 -9.02
C MET A 73 -3.32 -34.44 -8.05
N MET A 74 -2.58 -35.10 -7.15
CA MET A 74 -1.70 -34.40 -6.22
C MET A 74 -0.57 -33.67 -6.95
N ASN A 75 -0.03 -34.24 -8.03
CA ASN A 75 0.95 -33.56 -8.87
C ASN A 75 0.39 -32.28 -9.50
N HIS A 76 -0.86 -32.30 -10.00
CA HIS A 76 -1.50 -31.10 -10.52
C HIS A 76 -1.72 -30.03 -9.44
N VAL A 77 -2.11 -30.44 -8.23
CA VAL A 77 -2.30 -29.54 -7.08
C VAL A 77 -0.98 -28.88 -6.67
N LYS A 78 0.11 -29.66 -6.56
CA LYS A 78 1.45 -29.13 -6.29
C LYS A 78 1.90 -28.14 -7.35
N LYS A 79 1.71 -28.49 -8.62
CA LYS A 79 2.04 -27.61 -9.74
C LYS A 79 1.23 -26.32 -9.69
N PHE A 80 -0.05 -26.38 -9.33
CA PHE A 80 -0.87 -25.18 -9.14
C PHE A 80 -0.30 -24.28 -8.05
N TYR A 81 0.01 -24.82 -6.86
CA TYR A 81 0.59 -24.02 -5.78
C TYR A 81 1.96 -23.44 -6.16
N SER A 82 2.83 -24.23 -6.80
CA SER A 82 4.12 -23.74 -7.33
C SER A 82 3.90 -22.56 -8.29
N ASN A 83 3.00 -22.71 -9.28
CA ASN A 83 2.71 -21.65 -10.23
C ASN A 83 2.16 -20.38 -9.53
N CYS A 84 1.35 -20.53 -8.48
CA CYS A 84 0.88 -19.38 -7.70
C CYS A 84 2.04 -18.68 -6.96
N ILE A 85 2.98 -19.45 -6.39
CA ILE A 85 4.17 -18.90 -5.73
C ILE A 85 5.04 -18.20 -6.76
N ASP A 86 5.34 -18.84 -7.89
CA ASP A 86 6.15 -18.28 -8.98
C ASP A 86 5.54 -16.97 -9.50
N TYR A 87 4.22 -16.96 -9.72
CA TYR A 87 3.50 -15.75 -10.08
C TYR A 87 3.67 -14.66 -9.03
N LEU A 88 3.41 -14.95 -7.75
CA LEU A 88 3.55 -13.94 -6.69
C LEU A 88 5.00 -13.45 -6.54
N GLU A 89 5.99 -14.33 -6.73
CA GLU A 89 7.42 -13.99 -6.73
C GLU A 89 7.74 -12.91 -7.76
N GLU A 90 7.27 -13.08 -9.01
CA GLU A 90 7.44 -12.11 -10.10
C GLU A 90 6.87 -10.74 -9.74
N TRP A 91 5.72 -10.71 -9.03
CA TRP A 91 5.11 -9.45 -8.58
C TRP A 91 5.85 -8.83 -7.39
N THR A 92 6.48 -9.63 -6.53
CA THR A 92 7.18 -9.12 -5.34
C THR A 92 8.55 -8.50 -5.61
N VAL A 93 9.16 -8.73 -6.78
CA VAL A 93 10.49 -8.19 -7.13
C VAL A 93 10.55 -6.68 -6.95
N HIS A 94 9.44 -5.97 -7.21
CA HIS A 94 9.35 -4.52 -7.09
C HIS A 94 9.26 -4.02 -5.64
N TYR A 95 9.04 -4.91 -4.66
CA TYR A 95 8.92 -4.57 -3.24
C TYR A 95 10.20 -4.81 -2.44
N ASN A 96 11.27 -5.35 -3.04
CA ASN A 96 12.52 -5.63 -2.31
C ASN A 96 13.07 -4.39 -1.60
N ASP A 97 13.02 -3.22 -2.25
CA ASP A 97 13.44 -1.94 -1.67
C ASP A 97 12.49 -1.45 -0.56
N ILE A 98 11.22 -1.87 -0.61
CA ILE A 98 10.17 -1.49 0.36
C ILE A 98 10.31 -2.29 1.66
N GLU A 99 10.91 -3.48 1.63
CA GLU A 99 11.10 -4.31 2.84
C GLU A 99 11.84 -3.57 3.94
N HIS A 100 12.77 -2.67 3.58
CA HIS A 100 13.50 -1.85 4.54
C HIS A 100 12.58 -0.99 5.42
N PHE A 101 11.38 -0.64 4.95
CA PHE A 101 10.42 0.21 5.63
C PHE A 101 9.30 -0.57 6.36
N HIS A 102 9.38 -1.90 6.41
CA HIS A 102 8.32 -2.73 7.02
C HIS A 102 8.01 -2.37 8.48
N TRP A 103 9.01 -1.89 9.22
CA TRP A 103 8.86 -1.47 10.62
C TRP A 103 7.86 -0.31 10.78
N VAL A 104 7.61 0.49 9.74
CA VAL A 104 6.62 1.58 9.74
C VAL A 104 5.20 1.06 10.00
N THR A 105 4.93 -0.22 9.76
CA THR A 105 3.62 -0.82 10.06
C THR A 105 3.32 -0.99 11.55
N LEU A 106 4.38 -0.97 12.39
CA LEU A 106 4.29 -1.17 13.84
C LEU A 106 3.46 -2.41 14.19
N LYS A 107 3.68 -3.50 13.45
CA LYS A 107 3.14 -4.85 13.75
C LYS A 107 3.95 -5.57 14.82
N GLN A 108 5.18 -5.12 15.05
CA GLN A 108 6.11 -5.62 16.06
C GLN A 108 6.76 -4.42 16.78
N GLU A 109 7.50 -4.68 17.85
CA GLU A 109 8.30 -3.66 18.54
C GLU A 109 9.31 -3.01 17.59
N LEU A 110 9.59 -1.73 17.81
CA LEU A 110 10.55 -0.98 17.01
C LEU A 110 11.98 -1.48 17.27
N ASN A 111 12.73 -1.78 16.21
CA ASN A 111 14.14 -2.17 16.30
C ASN A 111 15.02 -1.15 15.59
N TRP A 112 16.19 -0.84 16.19
CA TRP A 112 17.14 0.10 15.56
C TRP A 112 17.66 -0.46 14.23
N ASN A 113 17.98 -1.75 14.17
CA ASN A 113 18.53 -2.38 12.97
C ASN A 113 17.60 -2.27 11.76
N ASP A 114 16.29 -2.23 11.98
CA ASP A 114 15.32 -2.08 10.89
C ASP A 114 15.19 -0.61 10.46
N VAL A 115 15.22 0.33 11.41
CA VAL A 115 15.26 1.77 11.09
C VAL A 115 16.57 2.14 10.37
N GLN A 116 17.70 1.56 10.78
CA GLN A 116 19.00 1.79 10.16
C GLN A 116 19.01 1.37 8.69
N LYS A 117 18.43 0.20 8.34
CA LYS A 117 18.29 -0.22 6.94
C LYS A 117 17.51 0.81 6.10
N SER A 118 16.41 1.36 6.65
CA SER A 118 15.66 2.44 5.98
C SER A 118 16.49 3.70 5.80
N PHE A 119 17.24 4.10 6.84
CA PHE A 119 18.12 5.25 6.80
C PHE A 119 19.22 5.10 5.73
N ASP A 120 19.87 3.94 5.69
CA ASP A 120 20.89 3.61 4.70
C ASP A 120 20.32 3.68 3.28
N HIS A 121 19.15 3.07 3.06
CA HIS A 121 18.46 3.09 1.78
C HIS A 121 18.11 4.52 1.33
N ILE A 122 17.55 5.34 2.23
CA ILE A 122 17.21 6.74 1.91
C ILE A 122 18.49 7.52 1.60
N THR A 123 19.55 7.37 2.39
CA THR A 123 20.79 8.13 2.22
C THR A 123 21.51 7.78 0.92
N GLN A 124 21.48 6.50 0.52
CA GLN A 124 22.06 6.03 -0.75
C GLN A 124 21.30 6.57 -1.97
N ASN A 125 19.96 6.61 -1.92
CA ASN A 125 19.13 7.04 -3.05
C ASN A 125 18.84 8.55 -3.06
N PHE A 126 18.88 9.19 -1.90
CA PHE A 126 18.56 10.61 -1.68
C PHE A 126 19.59 11.26 -0.74
N PRO A 127 20.81 11.57 -1.25
CA PRO A 127 21.92 12.07 -0.43
C PRO A 127 21.65 13.44 0.22
N TYR A 128 20.59 14.15 -0.17
CA TYR A 128 20.17 15.44 0.37
C TYR A 128 19.02 15.34 1.38
N SER A 129 18.74 14.15 1.92
CA SER A 129 17.64 13.90 2.88
C SER A 129 17.78 14.67 4.21
N ASN A 130 18.98 15.16 4.53
CA ASN A 130 19.29 15.90 5.77
C ASN A 130 18.79 15.17 7.02
N ILE A 131 18.94 13.85 7.08
CA ILE A 131 18.64 13.02 8.25
C ILE A 131 19.95 12.85 9.05
N SER A 132 19.92 13.18 10.33
CA SER A 132 21.06 13.02 11.24
C SER A 132 20.98 11.63 11.89
N GLU A 133 21.96 10.76 11.63
CA GLU A 133 21.96 9.38 12.16
C GLU A 133 22.00 9.36 13.70
N ASN A 134 22.82 10.22 14.31
CA ASN A 134 22.94 10.31 15.77
C ASN A 134 21.60 10.72 16.40
N ASP A 135 20.97 11.78 15.88
CA ASP A 135 19.69 12.24 16.40
C ASP A 135 18.58 11.20 16.13
N LEU A 136 18.61 10.54 14.97
CA LEU A 136 17.69 9.45 14.65
C LEU A 136 17.83 8.28 15.63
N PHE A 137 19.05 7.91 16.03
CA PHE A 137 19.28 6.86 17.02
C PHE A 137 18.68 7.21 18.38
N ASP A 138 18.88 8.44 18.83
CA ASP A 138 18.32 8.94 20.08
C ASP A 138 16.78 8.99 20.02
N GLU A 139 16.21 9.49 18.91
CA GLU A 139 14.76 9.47 18.65
C GLU A 139 14.21 8.03 18.72
N VAL A 140 14.80 7.09 17.98
CA VAL A 140 14.35 5.67 17.98
C VAL A 140 14.41 5.05 19.37
N SER A 141 15.43 5.39 20.16
CA SER A 141 15.56 4.92 21.54
C SER A 141 14.39 5.37 22.42
N LEU A 142 13.90 6.60 22.22
CA LEU A 142 12.71 7.12 22.91
C LEU A 142 11.42 6.49 22.38
N PHE A 143 11.30 6.31 21.06
CA PHE A 143 10.14 5.65 20.45
C PHE A 143 9.96 4.22 20.95
N LYS A 144 11.04 3.47 21.15
CA LYS A 144 10.99 2.11 21.73
C LYS A 144 10.36 2.05 23.11
N ILE A 145 10.56 3.09 23.93
CA ILE A 145 9.97 3.14 25.28
C ILE A 145 8.45 3.30 25.18
N TYR A 146 7.97 4.09 24.21
CA TYR A 146 6.55 4.30 23.97
C TYR A 146 5.88 3.12 23.26
N ILE A 147 6.57 2.53 22.28
CA ILE A 147 6.09 1.43 21.43
C ILE A 147 6.52 0.09 22.04
N ASP A 148 5.95 -0.23 23.20
CA ASP A 148 6.19 -1.50 23.87
C ASP A 148 5.27 -2.62 23.36
N LYS A 149 5.50 -3.84 23.87
CA LYS A 149 4.71 -5.04 23.53
C LYS A 149 3.22 -4.86 23.77
N ASP A 150 2.85 -4.17 24.84
CA ASP A 150 1.46 -4.05 25.25
C ASP A 150 0.74 -2.99 24.41
N LYS A 151 1.44 -1.93 24.01
CA LYS A 151 0.98 -0.95 23.04
C LYS A 151 0.71 -1.58 21.68
N VAL A 152 1.65 -2.38 21.17
CA VAL A 152 1.50 -3.09 19.89
C VAL A 152 0.30 -4.05 19.93
N LYS A 153 0.14 -4.82 21.02
CA LYS A 153 -1.03 -5.70 21.21
C LYS A 153 -2.34 -4.94 21.32
N SER A 154 -2.35 -3.79 22.00
CA SER A 154 -3.52 -2.92 22.13
C SER A 154 -3.97 -2.44 20.75
N TRP A 155 -3.07 -1.91 19.93
CA TRP A 155 -3.38 -1.50 18.56
C TRP A 155 -3.87 -2.64 17.68
N ALA A 156 -3.27 -3.82 17.79
CA ALA A 156 -3.72 -5.00 17.06
C ALA A 156 -5.15 -5.43 17.45
N SER A 157 -5.46 -5.39 18.75
CA SER A 157 -6.80 -5.74 19.27
C SER A 157 -7.86 -4.74 18.85
N ALA A 158 -7.52 -3.45 18.83
CA ALA A 158 -8.41 -2.36 18.42
C ALA A 158 -8.43 -2.15 16.90
N LYS A 159 -7.62 -2.88 16.12
CA LYS A 159 -7.49 -2.75 14.66
C LYS A 159 -7.19 -1.32 14.20
N ILE A 160 -6.30 -0.63 14.92
CA ILE A 160 -5.89 0.74 14.58
C ILE A 160 -5.09 0.74 13.27
N THR A 161 -5.46 1.64 12.35
CA THR A 161 -4.79 1.83 11.06
C THR A 161 -3.39 2.43 11.24
N ILE A 162 -2.48 2.20 10.27
CA ILE A 162 -1.10 2.71 10.35
C ILE A 162 -1.07 4.23 10.53
N GLU A 163 -1.89 4.97 9.76
CA GLU A 163 -2.05 6.43 9.87
C GLU A 163 -2.36 6.86 11.32
N ASN A 164 -3.31 6.19 11.97
CA ASN A 164 -3.75 6.58 13.31
C ASN A 164 -2.73 6.22 14.38
N LYS A 165 -1.95 5.13 14.20
CA LYS A 165 -0.83 4.81 15.10
C LYS A 165 0.22 5.93 15.07
N TRP A 166 0.64 6.35 13.88
CA TRP A 166 1.67 7.40 13.75
C TRP A 166 1.16 8.76 14.22
N LEU A 167 -0.10 9.11 13.93
CA LEU A 167 -0.72 10.33 14.46
C LEU A 167 -0.74 10.33 16.00
N GLU A 168 -1.08 9.21 16.62
CA GLU A 168 -1.06 9.06 18.08
C GLU A 168 0.35 9.26 18.65
N ILE A 169 1.35 8.62 18.04
CA ILE A 169 2.75 8.73 18.48
C ILE A 169 3.26 10.16 18.33
N PHE A 170 3.12 10.77 17.15
CA PHE A 170 3.61 12.13 16.92
C PHE A 170 2.90 13.15 17.80
N HIS A 171 1.59 13.00 18.01
CA HIS A 171 0.87 13.85 18.94
C HIS A 171 1.38 13.71 20.39
N HIS A 172 1.70 12.49 20.82
CA HIS A 172 2.31 12.25 22.13
C HIS A 172 3.68 12.92 22.24
N PHE A 173 4.55 12.75 21.26
CA PHE A 173 5.91 13.30 21.27
C PHE A 173 5.90 14.82 21.19
N GLU A 174 5.05 15.40 20.34
CA GLU A 174 4.84 16.84 20.25
C GLU A 174 4.37 17.43 21.58
N THR A 175 3.35 16.83 22.20
CA THR A 175 2.82 17.28 23.51
C THR A 175 3.89 17.24 24.61
N ASN A 176 4.75 16.22 24.59
CA ASN A 176 5.82 16.04 25.57
C ASN A 176 7.13 16.75 25.17
N HIS A 177 7.15 17.53 24.09
CA HIS A 177 8.32 18.25 23.58
C HIS A 177 9.53 17.33 23.34
N VAL A 178 9.27 16.10 22.92
CA VAL A 178 10.30 15.12 22.58
C VAL A 178 10.64 15.25 21.10
N PRO A 179 11.92 15.29 20.69
CA PRO A 179 12.30 15.32 19.27
C PRO A 179 11.81 14.07 18.51
N TYR A 180 11.39 14.25 17.26
CA TYR A 180 10.97 13.17 16.36
C TYR A 180 11.16 13.50 14.87
N ASN A 181 11.97 14.51 14.55
CA ASN A 181 12.02 15.08 13.20
C ASN A 181 12.69 14.13 12.20
N ASN A 182 13.67 13.34 12.63
CA ASN A 182 14.39 12.44 11.73
C ASN A 182 13.55 11.21 11.41
N ILE A 183 12.91 10.61 12.42
CA ILE A 183 12.01 9.47 12.21
C ILE A 183 10.76 9.88 11.41
N LEU A 184 10.23 11.09 11.62
CA LEU A 184 9.12 11.63 10.84
C LEU A 184 9.43 11.62 9.34
N LYS A 185 10.59 12.11 8.92
CA LYS A 185 10.99 12.13 7.51
C LYS A 185 10.97 10.74 6.87
N ILE A 186 11.41 9.71 7.60
CA ILE A 186 11.41 8.33 7.11
C ILE A 186 9.99 7.79 7.01
N VAL A 187 9.16 8.04 8.02
CA VAL A 187 7.74 7.63 8.03
C VAL A 187 6.96 8.34 6.93
N GLU A 188 7.15 9.64 6.73
CA GLU A 188 6.52 10.42 5.66
C GLU A 188 6.93 9.88 4.29
N TYR A 189 8.23 9.63 4.08
CA TYR A 189 8.71 9.03 2.85
C TYR A 189 8.00 7.69 2.58
N ALA A 190 8.04 6.78 3.56
CA ALA A 190 7.42 5.45 3.48
C ALA A 190 5.92 5.50 3.18
N LEU A 191 5.16 6.35 3.88
CA LEU A 191 3.71 6.45 3.75
C LEU A 191 3.24 7.30 2.57
N SER A 192 4.12 8.10 1.97
CA SER A 192 3.83 8.86 0.75
C SER A 192 3.80 7.98 -0.50
N LEU A 193 4.36 6.78 -0.44
CA LEU A 193 4.39 5.84 -1.55
C LEU A 193 3.03 5.15 -1.70
N PRO A 194 2.28 5.41 -2.79
CA PRO A 194 0.97 4.81 -2.98
C PRO A 194 1.10 3.30 -3.19
N GLY A 195 0.20 2.51 -2.57
CA GLY A 195 0.22 1.06 -2.74
C GLY A 195 -0.24 0.57 -4.10
N THR A 196 -1.01 1.37 -4.83
CA THR A 196 -1.53 1.03 -6.16
C THR A 196 -1.39 2.19 -7.12
N ASN A 197 -1.42 1.87 -8.41
CA ASN A 197 -1.54 2.86 -9.47
C ASN A 197 -2.99 3.35 -9.67
N ALA A 198 -3.97 2.91 -8.86
CA ALA A 198 -5.38 3.24 -9.05
C ALA A 198 -5.62 4.76 -9.09
N ALA A 199 -4.92 5.52 -8.23
CA ALA A 199 -4.99 6.98 -8.23
C ALA A 199 -4.53 7.59 -9.58
N SER A 200 -3.43 7.09 -10.16
CA SER A 200 -2.93 7.57 -11.45
C SER A 200 -3.82 7.09 -12.62
N GLU A 201 -4.32 5.86 -12.56
CA GLU A 201 -5.30 5.34 -13.54
C GLU A 201 -6.60 6.14 -13.55
N HIS A 202 -7.09 6.58 -12.39
CA HIS A 202 -8.25 7.48 -12.32
C HIS A 202 -7.97 8.80 -13.04
N VAL A 203 -6.78 9.38 -12.85
CA VAL A 203 -6.35 10.59 -13.56
C VAL A 203 -6.32 10.33 -15.07
N PHE A 204 -5.69 9.24 -15.53
CA PHE A 204 -5.63 8.89 -16.95
C PHE A 204 -7.01 8.62 -17.57
N SER A 205 -7.91 7.96 -16.83
CA SER A 205 -9.30 7.76 -17.24
C SER A 205 -10.02 9.09 -17.41
N THR A 206 -9.81 10.04 -16.50
CA THR A 206 -10.36 11.40 -16.64
C THR A 206 -9.74 12.13 -17.83
N VAL A 207 -8.43 12.01 -18.06
CA VAL A 207 -7.75 12.56 -19.23
C VAL A 207 -8.43 12.07 -20.51
N ASN A 208 -8.64 10.77 -20.66
CA ASN A 208 -9.27 10.19 -21.85
C ASN A 208 -10.72 10.68 -22.06
N LYS A 209 -11.44 11.04 -20.99
CA LYS A 209 -12.78 11.63 -21.08
C LYS A 209 -12.75 13.10 -21.51
N VAL A 210 -11.76 13.85 -21.04
CA VAL A 210 -11.63 15.30 -21.29
C VAL A 210 -10.90 15.58 -22.61
N TRP A 211 -10.00 14.71 -23.02
CA TRP A 211 -9.15 14.80 -24.21
C TRP A 211 -9.54 13.71 -25.21
N THR A 212 -10.69 13.89 -25.88
CA THR A 212 -11.10 13.00 -26.97
C THR A 212 -10.69 13.59 -28.32
N SER A 213 -10.37 12.71 -29.28
CA SER A 213 -9.98 13.08 -30.65
C SER A 213 -11.03 13.91 -31.39
N GLU A 214 -12.28 13.88 -30.93
CA GLU A 214 -13.42 14.51 -31.61
C GLU A 214 -13.80 15.89 -31.06
N LYS A 215 -13.35 16.32 -29.86
CA LYS A 215 -13.90 17.55 -29.24
C LYS A 215 -12.94 18.48 -28.48
N SER A 216 -11.67 18.15 -28.27
CA SER A 216 -10.80 19.04 -27.47
C SER A 216 -9.33 19.00 -27.91
N GLN A 217 -8.93 19.98 -28.72
CA GLN A 217 -7.52 20.37 -28.89
C GLN A 217 -7.03 21.16 -27.65
N LEU A 218 -7.27 20.63 -26.45
CA LEU A 218 -6.77 21.26 -25.24
C LEU A 218 -5.25 21.10 -25.20
N SER A 219 -4.54 22.16 -24.83
CA SER A 219 -3.11 22.04 -24.55
C SER A 219 -2.88 21.16 -23.31
N VAL A 220 -1.70 20.55 -23.21
CA VAL A 220 -1.29 19.78 -22.03
C VAL A 220 -1.40 20.63 -20.76
N ASP A 221 -1.04 21.92 -20.82
CA ASP A 221 -1.10 22.83 -19.68
C ASP A 221 -2.55 23.08 -19.22
N THR A 222 -3.46 23.25 -20.17
CA THR A 222 -4.89 23.41 -19.85
C THR A 222 -5.46 22.13 -19.26
N LEU A 223 -5.11 20.96 -19.80
CA LEU A 223 -5.52 19.68 -19.25
C LEU A 223 -5.00 19.53 -17.81
N LYS A 224 -3.72 19.79 -17.58
CA LYS A 224 -3.09 19.71 -16.25
C LYS A 224 -3.82 20.62 -15.25
N ALA A 225 -4.11 21.86 -15.63
CA ALA A 225 -4.86 22.79 -14.79
C ALA A 225 -6.27 22.25 -14.44
N ILE A 226 -7.00 21.73 -15.42
CA ILE A 226 -8.33 21.12 -15.22
C ILE A 226 -8.25 19.94 -14.23
N LEU A 227 -7.26 19.06 -14.40
CA LEU A 227 -7.06 17.92 -13.51
C LEU A 227 -6.71 18.39 -12.09
N CYS A 228 -5.78 19.34 -11.94
CA CYS A 228 -5.42 19.88 -10.63
C CYS A 228 -6.63 20.49 -9.91
N VAL A 229 -7.45 21.26 -10.61
CA VAL A 229 -8.71 21.80 -10.06
C VAL A 229 -9.64 20.66 -9.64
N LYS A 230 -9.87 19.67 -10.51
CA LYS A 230 -10.81 18.58 -10.24
C LYS A 230 -10.39 17.67 -9.07
N TYR A 231 -9.10 17.37 -8.94
CA TYR A 231 -8.61 16.44 -7.93
C TYR A 231 -8.23 17.13 -6.60
N ASN A 232 -7.79 18.39 -6.64
CA ASN A 232 -7.35 19.10 -5.43
C ASN A 232 -8.43 20.01 -4.82
N LEU A 233 -9.42 20.47 -5.58
CA LEU A 233 -10.56 21.20 -5.04
C LEU A 233 -11.68 20.24 -4.69
N THR A 234 -11.61 19.67 -3.49
CA THR A 234 -12.63 18.76 -2.95
C THR A 234 -13.85 19.51 -2.37
N ASN A 235 -13.81 20.85 -2.35
CA ASN A 235 -14.91 21.67 -1.87
C ASN A 235 -16.11 21.65 -2.84
N SER A 236 -17.32 21.78 -2.30
CA SER A 236 -18.51 22.05 -3.11
C SER A 236 -18.37 23.39 -3.85
N CYS A 237 -19.09 23.55 -4.96
CA CYS A 237 -19.14 24.82 -5.69
C CYS A 237 -19.56 25.99 -4.80
N GLU A 238 -20.47 25.76 -3.85
CA GLU A 238 -20.90 26.76 -2.87
C GLU A 238 -19.75 27.19 -1.96
N LYS A 239 -19.03 26.23 -1.36
CA LYS A 239 -17.89 26.52 -0.49
C LYS A 239 -16.74 27.16 -1.26
N PHE A 240 -16.53 26.77 -2.52
CA PHE A 240 -15.54 27.40 -3.39
C PHE A 240 -15.92 28.84 -3.75
N HIS A 241 -17.20 29.09 -4.04
CA HIS A 241 -17.71 30.44 -4.26
C HIS A 241 -17.50 31.33 -3.03
N ASP A 242 -17.73 30.79 -1.82
CA ASP A 242 -17.48 31.52 -0.59
C ASP A 242 -15.99 31.80 -0.37
N ILE A 243 -15.11 30.84 -0.68
CA ILE A 243 -13.64 31.04 -0.65
C ILE A 243 -13.25 32.17 -1.60
N LEU A 244 -13.78 32.17 -2.83
CA LEU A 244 -13.49 33.22 -3.82
C LEU A 244 -13.94 34.59 -3.32
N ASN A 245 -15.16 34.72 -2.80
CA ASN A 245 -15.66 36.00 -2.29
C ASN A 245 -14.88 36.52 -1.08
N ASN A 246 -14.36 35.62 -0.24
CA ASN A 246 -13.62 35.98 0.96
C ASN A 246 -12.12 36.25 0.68
N ASP A 247 -11.55 35.73 -0.41
CA ASP A 247 -10.16 36.00 -0.80
C ASP A 247 -10.08 36.97 -1.99
N SER A 248 -10.11 38.27 -1.64
CA SER A 248 -9.99 39.36 -2.62
C SER A 248 -8.66 39.36 -3.40
N ASN A 249 -7.59 38.76 -2.86
CA ASN A 249 -6.31 38.66 -3.56
C ASN A 249 -6.35 37.58 -4.63
N LEU A 250 -6.97 36.43 -4.32
CA LEU A 250 -7.19 35.38 -5.30
C LEU A 250 -8.07 35.86 -6.46
N LEU A 251 -9.17 36.57 -6.17
CA LEU A 251 -10.02 37.18 -7.21
C LEU A 251 -9.25 38.15 -8.10
N LYS A 252 -8.42 39.02 -7.52
CA LYS A 252 -7.56 39.94 -8.28
C LYS A 252 -6.60 39.17 -9.20
N LYS A 253 -5.98 38.09 -8.73
CA LYS A 253 -5.09 37.24 -9.53
C LYS A 253 -5.84 36.52 -10.67
N ILE A 254 -7.06 36.04 -10.41
CA ILE A 254 -7.90 35.41 -11.44
C ILE A 254 -8.28 36.43 -12.52
N HIS A 255 -8.56 37.67 -12.16
CA HIS A 255 -8.88 38.75 -13.11
C HIS A 255 -7.66 39.41 -13.74
N SER A 256 -6.45 39.25 -13.18
CA SER A 256 -5.25 39.87 -13.72
C SER A 256 -4.77 39.17 -14.99
N ASN A 257 -4.03 39.92 -15.80
CA ASN A 257 -3.36 39.37 -16.99
C ASN A 257 -2.05 38.63 -16.63
N GLU A 258 -1.65 38.63 -15.36
CA GLU A 258 -0.42 37.95 -14.89
C GLU A 258 -0.47 36.45 -15.16
N LYS A 259 -1.68 35.86 -15.18
CA LYS A 259 -1.91 34.45 -15.55
C LYS A 259 -1.57 34.10 -17.01
N TYR A 260 -1.32 35.09 -17.86
CA TYR A 260 -0.91 34.91 -19.26
C TYR A 260 0.54 35.35 -19.51
N ALA A 261 1.26 35.79 -18.47
CA ALA A 261 2.68 36.06 -18.61
C ALA A 261 3.42 34.74 -18.87
N LYS A 262 4.19 34.70 -19.96
CA LYS A 262 5.05 33.54 -20.27
C LYS A 262 6.19 33.49 -19.25
N GLU A 263 6.35 32.33 -18.60
CA GLU A 263 7.60 31.97 -17.90
C GLU A 263 8.77 31.88 -18.89
#